data_AF-A0A4P6ZH43-F1
#
_entry.id   AF-A0A4P6ZH43-F1
#
_cell.length_a   1.000
_cell.length_b   1.000
_cell.length_c   1.000
_cell.angle_alpha   90.00
_cell.angle_beta   90.00
_cell.angle_gamma   90.00
#
_symmetry.space_group_name_H-M   'P 1'
#
loop_
_entity.id
_entity.type
_entity.pdbx_description
1 polymer ?
#
loop_
_entity_poly.entity_id
_entity_poly.type
_entity_poly.pdbx_seq_one_letter_code
_entity_poly.pdbx_strand_id
1 'polypeptide(L)' 'MARRLKWAISAKMQRKEILRYWTERNKSKTYSRKLNNLFNRYALLILEYPKLASKLRTPIVEND' A
#
# COMPACT_ATOMS: atom_id res chain seq x y z
N MET A 1 -21.52 -0.49 -13.63
CA MET A 1 -20.30 0.33 -13.88
C MET A 1 -19.13 -0.24 -13.10
N ALA A 2 -17.98 -0.50 -13.74
CA ALA A 2 -16.79 -0.98 -13.04
C ALA A 2 -15.98 0.21 -12.48
N ARG A 3 -15.59 0.14 -11.20
CA ARG A 3 -14.70 1.13 -10.57
C ARG A 3 -13.25 0.87 -11.02
N ARG A 4 -12.44 1.93 -11.16
CA ARG A 4 -11.02 1.82 -11.52
C ARG A 4 -10.14 2.49 -10.46
N LEU A 5 -9.15 1.76 -9.98
CA LEU A 5 -8.09 2.32 -9.14
C LEU A 5 -7.08 3.10 -10.01
N LYS A 6 -6.83 4.36 -9.66
CA LYS A 6 -5.78 5.19 -10.28
C LYS A 6 -4.73 5.53 -9.24
N TRP A 7 -3.47 5.21 -9.55
CA TRP A 7 -2.33 5.56 -8.71
C TRP A 7 -1.75 6.91 -9.11
N ALA A 8 -1.52 7.78 -8.11
CA ALA A 8 -0.70 8.97 -8.29
C ALA A 8 0.74 8.59 -8.68
N ILE A 9 1.43 9.49 -9.39
CA ILE A 9 2.82 9.28 -9.82
C ILE A 9 3.73 9.09 -8.60
N SER A 10 3.56 9.94 -7.58
CA SER A 10 4.28 9.84 -6.29
C SER A 10 4.08 8.49 -5.62
N ALA A 11 2.85 7.97 -5.57
CA ALA A 11 2.55 6.68 -4.97
C ALA A 11 3.22 5.51 -5.71
N LYS A 12 3.32 5.58 -7.05
CA LYS A 12 4.08 4.60 -7.84
C LYS A 12 5.58 4.66 -7.51
N MET A 13 6.13 5.86 -7.37
CA MET A 13 7.54 6.06 -6.98
C MET A 13 7.82 5.52 -5.57
N GLN A 14 7.01 5.93 -4.58
CA GLN A 14 7.14 5.47 -3.19
C GLN A 14 7.08 3.94 -3.09
N ARG A 15 6.13 3.31 -3.78
CA ARG A 15 6.06 1.84 -3.83
C ARG A 15 7.35 1.23 -4.40
N LYS A 16 7.92 1.81 -5.45
CA LYS A 16 9.19 1.34 -6.04
C LYS A 16 10.35 1.47 -5.04
N GLU A 17 10.42 2.58 -4.31
CA GLU A 17 11.46 2.83 -3.31
C GLU A 17 11.37 1.88 -2.12
N ILE A 18 10.17 1.67 -1.57
CA ILE A 18 9.94 0.73 -0.46
C ILE A 18 10.41 -0.69 -0.86
N LEU A 19 10.03 -1.15 -2.06
CA LEU A 19 10.41 -2.49 -2.54
C LEU A 19 11.91 -2.60 -2.82
N ARG A 20 12.53 -1.52 -3.31
CA ARG A 20 13.99 -1.45 -3.54
C ARG A 20 14.73 -1.57 -2.21
N TYR A 21 14.36 -0.76 -1.22
CA TYR A 21 14.96 -0.77 0.12
C TYR A 21 14.99 -2.17 0.73
N TRP A 22 13.85 -2.87 0.73
CA TRP A 22 13.79 -4.21 1.31
C TRP A 22 14.55 -5.26 0.52
N THR A 23 14.69 -5.07 -0.80
CA THR A 23 15.49 -5.95 -1.63
C THR A 23 16.97 -5.80 -1.31
N GLU A 24 17.44 -4.56 -1.17
CA GLU A 24 18.82 -4.21 -0.84
C GLU A 24 19.17 -4.64 0.59
N ARG A 25 18.32 -4.29 1.57
CA ARG A 25 18.52 -4.64 2.99
C ARG A 25 18.59 -6.15 3.22
N ASN A 26 17.67 -6.90 2.62
CA ASN A 26 17.58 -8.35 2.84
C ASN A 26 18.45 -9.15 1.88
N LYS A 27 19.15 -8.48 0.95
CA LYS A 27 19.90 -9.10 -0.16
C LYS A 27 19.08 -10.14 -0.94
N SER A 28 17.76 -9.99 -0.94
CA SER A 28 16.81 -10.98 -1.47
C SER A 28 15.48 -10.33 -1.82
N LYS A 29 14.88 -10.80 -2.92
CA LYS A 29 13.57 -10.33 -3.40
C LYS A 29 12.40 -11.00 -2.69
N THR A 30 12.64 -12.03 -1.86
CA THR A 30 11.57 -12.85 -1.26
C THR A 30 10.61 -11.99 -0.43
N TYR A 31 11.14 -11.15 0.46
CA TYR A 31 10.31 -10.27 1.29
C TYR A 31 9.61 -9.20 0.45
N SER A 32 10.34 -8.52 -0.45
CA SER A 32 9.78 -7.49 -1.34
C SER A 32 8.64 -8.05 -2.20
N ARG A 33 8.73 -9.30 -2.67
CA ARG A 33 7.64 -9.95 -3.43
C ARG A 33 6.40 -10.17 -2.56
N LYS A 34 6.57 -10.63 -1.31
CA LYS A 34 5.47 -10.78 -0.35
C LYS A 34 4.80 -9.42 -0.07
N LEU A 35 5.60 -8.39 0.17
CA LEU A 35 5.11 -7.03 0.40
C LEU A 35 4.37 -6.46 -0.82
N ASN A 36 4.88 -6.71 -2.02
CA ASN A 36 4.23 -6.29 -3.25
C ASN A 36 2.86 -6.93 -3.45
N ASN A 37 2.74 -8.22 -3.13
CA ASN A 37 1.47 -8.94 -3.16
C ASN A 37 0.50 -8.38 -2.12
N LEU A 38 0.99 -7.98 -0.95
CA LEU A 38 0.19 -7.33 0.08
C LEU A 38 -0.39 -6.00 -0.41
N PHE A 39 0.42 -5.15 -1.04
CA PHE A 39 -0.06 -3.89 -1.65
C PHE A 39 -1.15 -4.15 -2.69
N ASN A 40 -0.97 -5.14 -3.57
CA ASN A 40 -1.96 -5.47 -4.58
C ASN A 40 -3.29 -5.96 -3.96
N ARG A 41 -3.23 -6.79 -2.92
CA ARG A 41 -4.43 -7.27 -2.20
C ARG A 41 -5.19 -6.12 -1.56
N TYR A 42 -4.53 -5.24 -0.83
CA TYR A 42 -5.19 -4.08 -0.23
C TYR A 42 -5.72 -3.09 -1.26
N ALA A 43 -5.03 -2.92 -2.39
CA ALA A 43 -5.50 -2.09 -3.50
C ALA A 43 -6.83 -2.61 -4.08
N LEU A 44 -6.98 -3.93 -4.21
CA LEU A 44 -8.24 -4.56 -4.63
C LEU A 44 -9.32 -4.41 -3.56
N LEU A 45 -9.00 -4.60 -2.28
CA LEU A 45 -9.95 -4.42 -1.18
C LEU A 45 -10.48 -2.97 -1.12
N ILE A 46 -9.64 -1.97 -1.31
CA ILE A 46 -10.07 -0.56 -1.36
C ILE A 46 -10.97 -0.31 -2.57
N LEU A 47 -10.71 -0.96 -3.71
CA LEU A 47 -11.54 -0.83 -4.90
C LEU A 47 -12.93 -1.46 -4.71
N GLU A 48 -13.00 -2.57 -3.99
CA GLU A 48 -14.24 -3.28 -3.65
C GLU A 48 -15.02 -2.55 -2.54
N TYR A 49 -14.31 -2.07 -1.52
CA TYR A 49 -14.84 -1.41 -0.32
C TYR A 49 -14.21 -0.01 -0.11
N PRO A 50 -14.55 1.01 -0.91
CA PRO A 50 -13.92 2.33 -0.83
C PRO A 50 -14.15 3.06 0.51
N LYS A 51 -15.21 2.70 1.25
CA LYS A 51 -15.50 3.24 2.59
C LYS A 51 -14.81 2.47 3.73
N LEU A 52 -14.00 1.45 3.43
CA LEU A 52 -13.25 0.70 4.43
C LEU A 52 -12.21 1.60 5.12
N ALA A 53 -11.52 2.44 4.33
CA ALA A 53 -10.49 3.33 4.83
C ALA A 53 -11.03 4.45 5.76
N SER A 54 -12.28 4.89 5.56
CA SER A 54 -12.89 5.93 6.42
C SER A 54 -13.10 5.50 7.87
N LYS A 55 -13.10 4.19 8.17
CA LYS A 55 -13.22 3.68 9.55
C LYS A 55 -11.87 3.61 10.29
N LEU A 56 -10.76 3.58 9.55
CA LEU A 56 -9.40 3.52 10.11
C LEU A 56 -8.80 4.91 10.39
N ARG A 57 -9.41 5.98 9.88
CA ARG A 57 -9.05 7.36 10.21
C ARG A 57 -9.78 7.79 11.50
N THR A 58 -9.60 7.04 12.58
CA THR A 58 -9.68 7.66 13.91
C THR A 58 -8.38 8.43 14.09
N PRO A 59 -8.40 9.72 14.46
CA PRO A 59 -7.16 10.39 14.82
C PRO A 59 -6.50 9.55 15.91
N ILE A 60 -5.23 9.23 15.71
CA ILE A 60 -4.34 8.91 16.82
C ILE A 60 -4.52 10.08 17.79
N VAL A 61 -5.22 9.83 18.89
CA VAL A 61 -5.31 10.76 20.00
C VAL A 61 -3.88 10.92 20.47
N GLU A 62 -3.22 11.99 20.05
CA GLU A 62 -2.03 12.49 20.72
C GLU A 62 -2.49 12.86 22.14
N ASN A 63 -2.13 12.02 23.10
CA ASN A 63 -2.23 12.37 24.51
C ASN A 63 -1.03 13.28 24.80
N ASP A 64 -1.28 14.59 24.83
CA ASP A 64 -0.49 15.55 25.59
C ASP A 64 -1.05 15.66 27.02
#